data_AF-A0A6A4LVW7-F1
#
_entry.id   AF-A0A6A4LVW7-F1
#
_cell.length_a   1.000
_cell.length_b   1.000
_cell.length_c   1.000
_cell.angle_alpha   90.00
_cell.angle_beta   90.00
_cell.angle_gamma   90.00
#
_symmetry.space_group_name_H-M   'P 1'
#
loop_
_entity.id
_entity.type
_entity.pdbx_description
1 polymer ?
#
loop_
_entity_poly.entity_id
_entity_poly.type
_entity_poly.pdbx_seq_one_letter_code
_entity_poly.pdbx_strand_id
1 'polypeptide(L)'
;MFLPLNGKLLIIFYLPQSLPKCAFVSDKWVWTFQISMESQSVAARLNSSGFLRTQGLIAGKWTDAYDGKTIKVHNPATGEVIANVPCMGGKETNDAISSAYDAFKSWSKVTAAERSKCLRKWYDLIVAHKEELGQLITLEQGKPLKEAIGEVIYGASFIEFAAEEAKRVYGDIIPSTLPDRRLFVLKQVGPALACGCTVVVKPSELTPLTALAAAELSLQAGIPPGAVNVVMGNASAIGDALLASPEVRKITFTGSTAVGKKLMAGAAGTVKKISLELGGNAPCIIFDDADLDVAIKGTVSQDLSKQNDCDLATKFRNSGQTCVCANRIIVQEGISHTDMGIELVVTGSVCNAKRGIIDMVMEFKVLKEHKIMDKNEKKKKKIIGIYDKFASALSNAVQKMQVGDGFHEGVLQGPLINEAAVQKVESFLDDATSKQAAKVDSPPTSHNPLIPGEDNISLVEAVNEDNVF
;
A
#
# COMPACT_ATOMS: atom_id res chain seq x y z
N MET A 1 38.60 9.60 -10.34
CA MET A 1 38.10 10.98 -10.12
C MET A 1 36.62 10.82 -9.81
N PHE A 2 36.30 10.61 -8.53
CA PHE A 2 34.93 10.40 -8.04
C PHE A 2 34.41 11.74 -7.52
N LEU A 3 33.31 12.23 -8.09
CA LEU A 3 32.59 13.38 -7.57
C LEU A 3 31.67 12.90 -6.44
N PRO A 4 31.64 13.57 -5.27
CA PRO A 4 30.68 13.28 -4.21
C PRO A 4 29.30 13.83 -4.61
N LEU A 5 28.29 12.96 -4.64
CA LEU A 5 26.88 13.36 -4.76
C LEU A 5 26.40 13.75 -3.36
N ASN A 6 26.32 15.04 -3.06
CA ASN A 6 25.69 15.56 -1.85
C ASN A 6 24.17 15.62 -2.08
N GLY A 7 23.43 14.56 -1.76
CA GLY A 7 21.96 14.56 -1.73
C GLY A 7 21.44 14.89 -0.32
N LYS A 8 20.38 15.69 -0.22
CA LYS A 8 19.60 15.86 1.02
C LYS A 8 18.43 14.88 1.01
N LEU A 9 18.12 14.28 2.15
CA LEU A 9 17.09 13.24 2.26
C LEU A 9 15.87 13.77 3.00
N LEU A 10 14.68 13.61 2.40
CA LEU A 10 13.42 13.90 3.07
C LEU A 10 12.80 12.58 3.58
N ILE A 11 12.59 12.45 4.89
CA ILE A 11 12.02 11.25 5.52
C ILE A 11 10.69 11.60 6.19
N ILE A 12 9.60 10.92 5.81
CA ILE A 12 8.24 11.30 6.20
C ILE A 12 7.68 10.27 7.20
N PHE A 13 7.32 10.73 8.40
CA PHE A 13 6.69 9.94 9.47
C PHE A 13 5.65 10.77 10.25
N TYR A 14 4.88 10.16 11.16
CA TYR A 14 3.56 10.60 11.67
C TYR A 14 3.48 10.60 13.25
N LEU A 15 2.84 11.61 13.90
CA LEU A 15 3.00 11.98 15.36
C LEU A 15 1.67 12.40 16.07
N PRO A 16 1.55 12.23 17.41
CA PRO A 16 0.78 13.10 18.31
C PRO A 16 1.65 13.75 19.43
N GLN A 17 1.33 15.00 19.85
CA GLN A 17 2.09 15.74 20.87
C GLN A 17 1.44 15.73 22.27
N SER A 18 2.29 15.70 23.30
CA SER A 18 1.94 15.69 24.73
C SER A 18 1.60 17.07 25.34
N LEU A 19 0.64 17.06 26.28
CA LEU A 19 -0.11 18.11 27.03
C LEU A 19 0.63 19.32 27.67
N PRO A 20 -0.11 20.41 27.98
CA PRO A 20 -0.57 20.66 29.36
C PRO A 20 -2.06 21.06 29.54
N LYS A 21 -2.51 21.02 30.81
CA LYS A 21 -3.88 21.16 31.39
C LYS A 21 -4.60 22.49 31.07
N CYS A 22 -5.88 22.42 30.65
CA CYS A 22 -7.05 23.10 31.26
C CYS A 22 -8.33 22.96 30.40
N ALA A 23 -9.48 22.95 31.07
CA ALA A 23 -10.82 22.62 30.57
C ALA A 23 -11.46 23.70 29.67
N PHE A 24 -12.35 23.31 28.73
CA PHE A 24 -13.59 24.02 28.36
C PHE A 24 -14.54 23.10 27.55
N VAL A 25 -15.86 23.32 27.71
CA VAL A 25 -16.99 22.47 27.30
C VAL A 25 -17.73 23.06 26.06
N SER A 26 -18.46 22.15 25.39
CA SER A 26 -19.56 22.28 24.40
C SER A 26 -19.21 22.53 22.93
N ASP A 27 -19.34 21.45 22.14
CA ASP A 27 -19.71 21.34 20.70
C ASP A 27 -19.19 20.01 20.10
N LYS A 28 -18.25 19.33 20.78
CA LYS A 28 -17.59 18.09 20.30
C LYS A 28 -18.37 16.79 20.48
N TRP A 29 -19.40 16.74 21.34
CA TRP A 29 -20.15 15.50 21.61
C TRP A 29 -21.03 15.05 20.44
N VAL A 30 -21.43 15.95 19.55
CA VAL A 30 -22.29 15.63 18.41
C VAL A 30 -21.52 14.86 17.33
N TRP A 31 -20.24 15.19 17.12
CA TRP A 31 -19.40 14.58 16.08
C TRP A 31 -18.97 13.15 16.39
N THR A 32 -18.45 12.88 17.60
CA THR A 32 -18.04 11.51 18.00
C THR A 32 -19.23 10.55 18.03
N PHE A 33 -20.40 11.04 18.44
CA PHE A 33 -21.63 10.24 18.46
C PHE A 33 -22.12 9.92 17.04
N GLN A 34 -21.99 10.86 16.10
CA GLN A 34 -22.40 10.66 14.72
C GLN A 34 -21.47 9.71 13.95
N ILE A 35 -20.14 9.77 14.21
CA ILE A 35 -19.13 8.85 13.65
C ILE A 35 -19.40 7.39 14.07
N SER A 36 -19.64 7.15 15.37
CA SER A 36 -19.90 5.79 15.84
C SER A 36 -21.23 5.22 15.31
N MET A 37 -22.26 6.07 15.16
CA MET A 37 -23.57 5.65 14.65
C MET A 37 -23.51 5.19 13.18
N GLU A 38 -22.72 5.84 12.32
CA GLU A 38 -22.62 5.47 10.91
C GLU A 38 -21.93 4.12 10.73
N SER A 39 -20.75 3.94 11.34
CA SER A 39 -20.00 2.68 11.33
C SER A 39 -20.80 1.50 11.93
N GLN A 40 -21.48 1.70 13.07
CA GLN A 40 -22.35 0.67 13.66
C GLN A 40 -23.53 0.32 12.76
N SER A 41 -24.13 1.32 12.10
CA SER A 41 -25.24 1.10 11.18
C SER A 41 -24.81 0.24 9.99
N VAL A 42 -23.59 0.42 9.47
CA VAL A 42 -23.03 -0.38 8.36
C VAL A 42 -22.84 -1.82 8.81
N ALA A 43 -22.17 -2.05 9.94
CA ALA A 43 -21.94 -3.40 10.47
C ALA A 43 -23.26 -4.15 10.73
N ALA A 44 -24.27 -3.46 11.29
CA ALA A 44 -25.59 -4.02 11.51
C ALA A 44 -26.32 -4.38 10.19
N ARG A 45 -26.22 -3.53 9.16
CA ARG A 45 -26.79 -3.81 7.82
C ARG A 45 -26.10 -5.00 7.14
N LEU A 46 -24.78 -5.08 7.20
CA LEU A 46 -24.02 -6.21 6.63
C LEU A 46 -24.34 -7.52 7.35
N ASN A 47 -24.52 -7.48 8.67
CA ASN A 47 -24.97 -8.63 9.44
C ASN A 47 -26.39 -9.06 9.09
N SER A 48 -27.34 -8.12 8.98
CA SER A 48 -28.73 -8.44 8.65
C SER A 48 -28.91 -8.97 7.23
N SER A 49 -28.04 -8.57 6.30
CA SER A 49 -27.99 -9.12 4.93
C SER A 49 -27.41 -10.55 4.86
N GLY A 50 -26.79 -11.03 5.95
CA GLY A 50 -26.09 -12.32 5.99
C GLY A 50 -24.72 -12.31 5.30
N PHE A 51 -24.25 -11.14 4.84
CA PHE A 51 -22.96 -10.98 4.17
C PHE A 51 -21.78 -11.02 5.14
N LEU A 52 -21.99 -10.53 6.38
CA LEU A 52 -20.99 -10.61 7.44
C LEU A 52 -20.89 -12.06 7.95
N ARG A 53 -19.75 -12.70 7.69
CA ARG A 53 -19.41 -14.04 8.20
C ARG A 53 -18.41 -13.91 9.35
N THR A 54 -18.58 -14.73 10.38
CA THR A 54 -17.73 -14.70 11.58
C THR A 54 -17.07 -16.03 11.91
N GLN A 55 -17.48 -17.13 11.27
CA GLN A 55 -16.93 -18.48 11.47
C GLN A 55 -15.84 -18.78 10.44
N GLY A 56 -14.94 -19.73 10.71
CA GLY A 56 -13.99 -20.21 9.70
C GLY A 56 -14.67 -21.12 8.68
N LEU A 57 -14.08 -21.26 7.48
CA LEU A 57 -14.62 -22.12 6.42
C LEU A 57 -13.76 -23.36 6.26
N ILE A 58 -14.29 -24.54 6.63
CA ILE A 58 -13.58 -25.82 6.53
C ILE A 58 -14.48 -26.81 5.78
N ALA A 59 -13.99 -27.40 4.69
CA ALA A 59 -14.75 -28.37 3.89
C ALA A 59 -16.14 -27.85 3.44
N GLY A 60 -16.24 -26.56 3.13
CA GLY A 60 -17.50 -25.91 2.76
C GLY A 60 -18.46 -25.66 3.92
N LYS A 61 -18.04 -25.85 5.17
CA LYS A 61 -18.86 -25.64 6.38
C LYS A 61 -18.29 -24.51 7.23
N TRP A 62 -19.19 -23.66 7.69
CA TRP A 62 -18.91 -22.60 8.67
C TRP A 62 -18.71 -23.23 10.05
N THR A 63 -17.53 -23.04 10.64
CA THR A 63 -17.04 -23.76 11.82
C THR A 63 -16.44 -22.79 12.84
N ASP A 64 -16.78 -22.98 14.12
CA ASP A 64 -16.15 -22.28 15.26
C ASP A 64 -14.85 -22.96 15.71
N ALA A 65 -14.08 -22.30 16.56
CA ALA A 65 -12.91 -22.92 17.20
C ALA A 65 -13.38 -24.07 18.11
N TYR A 66 -12.68 -25.20 18.06
CA TYR A 66 -13.04 -26.39 18.84
C TYR A 66 -12.87 -26.18 20.34
N ASP A 67 -12.02 -25.25 20.76
CA ASP A 67 -11.87 -24.85 22.15
C ASP A 67 -12.78 -23.66 22.55
N GLY A 68 -13.63 -23.19 21.63
CA GLY A 68 -14.56 -22.08 21.83
C GLY A 68 -13.91 -20.70 21.97
N LYS A 69 -12.58 -20.57 21.82
CA LYS A 69 -11.92 -19.27 21.92
C LYS A 69 -12.25 -18.38 20.73
N THR A 70 -12.30 -17.08 20.99
CA THR A 70 -12.56 -16.06 19.97
C THR A 70 -11.53 -14.92 20.04
N ILE A 71 -11.40 -14.19 18.94
CA ILE A 71 -10.65 -12.95 18.79
C ILE A 71 -11.65 -11.85 18.43
N LYS A 72 -11.49 -10.67 19.03
CA LYS A 72 -12.27 -9.49 18.70
C LYS A 72 -11.67 -8.79 17.49
N VAL A 73 -12.50 -8.51 16.49
CA VAL A 73 -12.16 -7.64 15.37
C VAL A 73 -12.65 -6.24 15.72
N HIS A 74 -11.73 -5.28 15.73
CA HIS A 74 -12.00 -3.90 16.12
C HIS A 74 -12.04 -3.00 14.89
N ASN A 75 -12.91 -1.98 14.91
CA ASN A 75 -12.83 -0.87 13.98
C ASN A 75 -11.71 0.07 14.46
N PRO A 76 -10.63 0.30 13.68
CA PRO A 76 -9.53 1.15 14.10
C PRO A 76 -9.90 2.64 14.21
N ALA A 77 -10.96 3.10 13.54
CA ALA A 77 -11.41 4.50 13.60
C ALA A 77 -12.24 4.81 14.84
N THR A 78 -12.85 3.81 15.48
CA THR A 78 -13.74 4.02 16.64
C THR A 78 -13.31 3.24 17.88
N GLY A 79 -12.48 2.21 17.72
CA GLY A 79 -12.10 1.24 18.75
C GLY A 79 -13.18 0.18 19.05
N GLU A 80 -14.36 0.30 18.46
CA GLU A 80 -15.50 -0.57 18.73
C GLU A 80 -15.30 -1.98 18.17
N VAL A 81 -15.92 -2.97 18.80
CA VAL A 81 -15.88 -4.36 18.33
C VAL A 81 -16.89 -4.55 17.21
N ILE A 82 -16.42 -4.91 16.02
CA ILE A 82 -17.27 -5.21 14.85
C ILE A 82 -17.86 -6.62 15.00
N ALA A 83 -16.99 -7.60 15.30
CA ALA A 83 -17.36 -9.00 15.38
C ALA A 83 -16.39 -9.79 16.28
N ASN A 84 -16.83 -10.96 16.73
CA ASN A 84 -15.97 -11.97 17.33
C ASN A 84 -15.78 -13.10 16.32
N VAL A 85 -14.53 -13.46 16.04
CA VAL A 85 -14.16 -14.55 15.14
C VAL A 85 -13.47 -15.67 15.91
N PRO A 86 -13.51 -16.94 15.48
CA PRO A 86 -12.88 -18.03 16.21
C PRO A 86 -11.35 -17.89 16.22
N CYS A 87 -10.75 -18.21 17.37
CA CYS A 87 -9.30 -18.30 17.54
C CYS A 87 -8.85 -19.74 17.26
N MET A 88 -8.89 -20.16 16.00
CA MET A 88 -8.52 -21.52 15.60
C MET A 88 -7.02 -21.78 15.80
N GLY A 89 -6.67 -23.06 15.92
CA GLY A 89 -5.31 -23.53 16.09
C GLY A 89 -4.95 -24.68 15.16
N GLY A 90 -4.05 -25.54 15.61
CA GLY A 90 -3.51 -26.62 14.79
C GLY A 90 -4.54 -27.70 14.42
N LYS A 91 -5.56 -27.95 15.25
CA LYS A 91 -6.56 -29.01 14.99
C LYS A 91 -7.43 -28.67 13.79
N GLU A 92 -8.06 -27.49 13.84
CA GLU A 92 -8.88 -26.97 12.75
C GLU A 92 -8.05 -26.79 11.47
N THR A 93 -6.78 -26.39 11.62
CA THR A 93 -5.85 -26.29 10.48
C THR A 93 -5.59 -27.65 9.85
N ASN A 94 -5.39 -28.72 10.63
CA ASN A 94 -5.21 -30.07 10.10
C ASN A 94 -6.47 -30.58 9.40
N ASP A 95 -7.66 -30.26 9.89
CA ASP A 95 -8.91 -30.61 9.23
C ASP A 95 -9.08 -29.84 7.91
N ALA A 96 -8.70 -28.56 7.88
CA ALA A 96 -8.66 -27.76 6.65
C ALA A 96 -7.65 -28.31 5.63
N ILE A 97 -6.47 -28.75 6.07
CA ILE A 97 -5.46 -29.38 5.21
C ILE A 97 -5.98 -30.69 4.63
N SER A 98 -6.54 -31.56 5.47
CA SER A 98 -7.09 -32.86 5.06
C SER A 98 -8.23 -32.67 4.04
N SER A 99 -9.13 -31.73 4.32
CA SER A 99 -10.20 -31.30 3.41
C SER A 99 -9.65 -30.80 2.07
N ALA A 100 -8.62 -29.94 2.10
CA ALA A 100 -7.97 -29.44 0.89
C ALA A 100 -7.30 -30.56 0.08
N TYR A 101 -6.68 -31.53 0.76
CA TYR A 101 -6.04 -32.68 0.12
C TYR A 101 -7.08 -33.61 -0.55
N ASP A 102 -8.22 -33.84 0.11
CA ASP A 102 -9.30 -34.63 -0.46
C ASP A 102 -9.98 -33.94 -1.65
N ALA A 103 -10.28 -32.65 -1.51
CA ALA A 103 -10.84 -31.84 -2.60
C ALA A 103 -9.87 -31.75 -3.80
N PHE A 104 -8.55 -31.77 -3.57
CA PHE A 104 -7.56 -31.75 -4.65
C PHE A 104 -7.69 -32.97 -5.58
N LYS A 105 -8.06 -34.15 -5.07
CA LYS A 105 -8.19 -35.38 -5.86
C LYS A 105 -9.23 -35.28 -6.97
N SER A 106 -10.28 -34.49 -6.77
CA SER A 106 -11.33 -34.21 -7.75
C SER A 106 -11.09 -32.89 -8.48
N TRP A 107 -10.77 -31.80 -7.77
CA TRP A 107 -10.59 -30.46 -8.34
C TRP A 107 -9.46 -30.39 -9.38
N SER A 108 -8.35 -31.10 -9.14
CA SER A 108 -7.23 -31.15 -10.10
C SER A 108 -7.61 -31.80 -11.44
N LYS A 109 -8.68 -32.61 -11.46
CA LYS A 109 -9.19 -33.29 -12.66
C LYS A 109 -10.27 -32.49 -13.39
N VAL A 110 -10.87 -31.49 -12.75
CA VAL A 110 -11.80 -30.55 -13.41
C VAL A 110 -11.06 -29.87 -14.54
N THR A 111 -11.68 -29.73 -15.71
CA THR A 111 -10.98 -29.18 -16.88
C THR A 111 -10.59 -27.72 -16.66
N ALA A 112 -9.54 -27.28 -17.35
CA ALA A 112 -9.12 -25.87 -17.32
C ALA A 112 -10.27 -24.90 -17.68
N ALA A 113 -11.13 -25.27 -18.63
CA ALA A 113 -12.29 -24.48 -19.04
C ALA A 113 -13.37 -24.41 -17.95
N GLU A 114 -13.63 -25.50 -17.22
CA GLU A 114 -14.58 -25.50 -16.11
C GLU A 114 -14.05 -24.70 -14.91
N ARG A 115 -12.76 -24.84 -14.57
CA ARG A 115 -12.14 -24.02 -13.52
C ARG A 115 -12.18 -22.53 -13.88
N SER A 116 -11.90 -22.20 -15.15
CA SER A 116 -12.03 -20.85 -15.69
C SER A 116 -13.45 -20.29 -15.49
N LYS A 117 -14.50 -21.08 -15.78
CA LYS A 117 -15.90 -20.67 -15.57
C LYS A 117 -16.22 -20.41 -14.09
N CYS A 118 -15.76 -21.26 -13.17
CA CYS A 118 -15.95 -21.05 -11.73
C CYS A 118 -15.26 -19.76 -11.26
N LEU A 119 -14.01 -19.53 -11.67
CA LEU A 119 -13.27 -18.32 -11.32
C LEU A 119 -13.91 -17.07 -11.92
N ARG A 120 -14.39 -17.14 -13.16
CA ARG A 120 -15.13 -16.05 -13.79
C ARG A 120 -16.40 -15.69 -13.02
N LYS A 121 -17.19 -16.69 -12.63
CA LYS A 121 -18.38 -16.48 -11.79
C LYS A 121 -18.02 -15.89 -10.43
N TRP A 122 -16.89 -16.30 -9.84
CA TRP A 122 -16.42 -15.74 -8.58
C TRP A 122 -16.03 -14.26 -8.73
N TYR A 123 -15.34 -13.90 -9.81
CA TYR A 123 -15.11 -12.49 -10.16
C TYR A 123 -16.44 -11.74 -10.25
N ASP A 124 -17.42 -12.27 -10.99
CA ASP A 124 -18.68 -11.57 -11.25
C ASP A 124 -19.42 -11.29 -9.94
N LEU A 125 -19.38 -12.24 -9.00
CA LEU A 125 -19.93 -12.08 -7.66
C LEU A 125 -19.17 -11.06 -6.81
N ILE A 126 -17.84 -11.05 -6.85
CA ILE A 126 -17.03 -10.05 -6.13
C ILE A 126 -17.35 -8.65 -6.65
N VAL A 127 -17.43 -8.47 -7.97
CA VAL A 127 -17.75 -7.17 -8.57
C VAL A 127 -19.18 -6.75 -8.28
N ALA A 128 -20.13 -7.70 -8.24
CA ALA A 128 -21.52 -7.43 -7.89
C ALA A 128 -21.71 -7.00 -6.43
N HIS A 129 -20.80 -7.39 -5.52
CA HIS A 129 -20.81 -7.05 -4.10
C HIS A 129 -19.64 -6.14 -3.68
N LYS A 130 -19.12 -5.34 -4.62
CA LYS A 130 -17.92 -4.53 -4.37
C LYS A 130 -18.17 -3.45 -3.32
N GLU A 131 -19.38 -2.92 -3.23
CA GLU A 131 -19.77 -1.93 -2.23
C GLU A 131 -19.77 -2.56 -0.82
N GLU A 132 -20.38 -3.73 -0.62
CA GLU A 132 -20.42 -4.42 0.67
C GLU A 132 -19.03 -4.91 1.11
N LEU A 133 -18.22 -5.42 0.16
CA LEU A 133 -16.83 -5.77 0.42
C LEU A 133 -15.98 -4.54 0.77
N GLY A 134 -16.19 -3.42 0.07
CA GLY A 134 -15.52 -2.16 0.38
C GLY A 134 -15.87 -1.67 1.79
N GLN A 135 -17.15 -1.76 2.18
CA GLN A 135 -17.60 -1.43 3.53
C GLN A 135 -16.96 -2.33 4.59
N LEU A 136 -16.83 -3.64 4.36
CA LEU A 136 -16.13 -4.55 5.28
C LEU A 136 -14.66 -4.15 5.45
N ILE A 137 -13.95 -3.87 4.36
CA ILE A 137 -12.55 -3.44 4.41
C ILE A 137 -12.42 -2.14 5.21
N THR A 138 -13.25 -1.13 4.94
CA THR A 138 -13.21 0.13 5.69
C THR A 138 -13.51 -0.09 7.16
N LEU A 139 -14.49 -0.93 7.50
CA LEU A 139 -14.80 -1.25 8.90
C LEU A 139 -13.61 -1.88 9.62
N GLU A 140 -13.03 -2.96 9.08
CA GLU A 140 -12.02 -3.74 9.80
C GLU A 140 -10.59 -3.18 9.67
N GLN A 141 -10.31 -2.40 8.61
CA GLN A 141 -8.97 -1.90 8.32
C GLN A 141 -8.83 -0.38 8.47
N GLY A 142 -9.90 0.38 8.24
CA GLY A 142 -9.93 1.84 8.41
C GLY A 142 -9.71 2.68 7.14
N LYS A 143 -9.26 2.12 6.02
CA LYS A 143 -9.03 2.91 4.80
C LYS A 143 -10.31 3.56 4.26
N PRO A 144 -10.20 4.70 3.56
CA PRO A 144 -11.35 5.35 2.92
C PRO A 144 -12.14 4.40 2.02
N LEU A 145 -13.47 4.48 2.08
CA LEU A 145 -14.39 3.56 1.36
C LEU A 145 -14.11 3.53 -0.14
N LYS A 146 -13.78 4.67 -0.74
CA LYS A 146 -13.44 4.74 -2.16
C LYS A 146 -12.17 3.97 -2.51
N GLU A 147 -11.16 4.04 -1.65
CA GLU A 147 -9.93 3.26 -1.79
C GLU A 147 -10.22 1.77 -1.60
N ALA A 148 -11.05 1.42 -0.61
CA ALA A 148 -11.48 0.03 -0.37
C ALA A 148 -12.22 -0.58 -1.57
N ILE A 149 -13.16 0.13 -2.18
CA ILE A 149 -13.85 -0.34 -3.39
C ILE A 149 -12.87 -0.51 -4.55
N GLY A 150 -11.91 0.42 -4.71
CA GLY A 150 -10.83 0.30 -5.68
C GLY A 150 -10.00 -0.97 -5.46
N GLU A 151 -9.68 -1.29 -4.20
CA GLU A 151 -8.97 -2.50 -3.81
C GLU A 151 -9.76 -3.78 -4.10
N VAL A 152 -11.09 -3.78 -3.90
CA VAL A 152 -11.94 -4.92 -4.25
C VAL A 152 -11.90 -5.18 -5.75
N ILE A 153 -12.03 -4.14 -6.57
CA ILE A 153 -11.97 -4.26 -8.04
C ILE A 153 -10.58 -4.72 -8.49
N TYR A 154 -9.53 -4.14 -7.92
CA TYR A 154 -8.15 -4.53 -8.20
C TYR A 154 -7.90 -6.00 -7.81
N GLY A 155 -8.34 -6.43 -6.63
CA GLY A 155 -8.30 -7.83 -6.19
C GLY A 155 -9.08 -8.76 -7.11
N ALA A 156 -10.28 -8.36 -7.54
CA ALA A 156 -11.10 -9.10 -8.49
C ALA A 156 -10.37 -9.29 -9.83
N SER A 157 -9.67 -8.25 -10.34
CA SER A 157 -8.94 -8.34 -11.61
C SER A 157 -7.94 -9.51 -11.66
N PHE A 158 -7.34 -9.89 -10.52
CA PHE A 158 -6.48 -11.07 -10.44
C PHE A 158 -7.25 -12.40 -10.60
N ILE A 159 -8.50 -12.46 -10.12
CA ILE A 159 -9.37 -13.63 -10.32
C ILE A 159 -9.80 -13.73 -11.78
N GLU A 160 -10.13 -12.61 -12.43
CA GLU A 160 -10.40 -12.55 -13.87
C GLU A 160 -9.18 -13.00 -14.68
N PHE A 161 -8.02 -12.40 -14.41
CA PHE A 161 -6.76 -12.80 -15.05
C PHE A 161 -6.46 -14.29 -14.83
N ALA A 162 -6.60 -14.80 -13.60
CA ALA A 162 -6.40 -16.21 -13.31
C ALA A 162 -7.43 -17.11 -14.03
N ALA A 163 -8.68 -16.68 -14.18
CA ALA A 163 -9.69 -17.40 -14.94
C ALA A 163 -9.28 -17.52 -16.41
N GLU A 164 -8.69 -16.48 -16.99
CA GLU A 164 -8.18 -16.50 -18.36
C GLU A 164 -6.94 -17.40 -18.49
N GLU A 165 -6.00 -17.28 -17.56
CA GLU A 165 -4.75 -18.04 -17.54
C GLU A 165 -4.96 -19.53 -17.22
N ALA A 166 -6.07 -19.90 -16.55
CA ALA A 166 -6.41 -21.30 -16.30
C ALA A 166 -6.39 -22.14 -17.59
N LYS A 167 -6.80 -21.55 -18.72
CA LYS A 167 -6.87 -22.18 -20.04
C LYS A 167 -5.53 -22.18 -20.79
N ARG A 168 -4.49 -21.54 -20.24
CA ARG A 168 -3.22 -21.23 -20.90
C ARG A 168 -2.00 -21.75 -20.13
N VAL A 169 -2.19 -22.72 -19.23
CA VAL A 169 -1.08 -23.41 -18.55
C VAL A 169 -0.39 -24.35 -19.55
N TYR A 170 0.48 -23.80 -20.38
CA TYR A 170 1.25 -24.53 -21.38
C TYR A 170 2.40 -25.31 -20.74
N GLY A 171 2.62 -26.54 -21.21
CA GLY A 171 3.63 -27.45 -20.67
C GLY A 171 5.08 -27.06 -20.97
N ASP A 172 5.36 -26.47 -22.14
CA ASP A 172 6.74 -26.40 -22.62
C ASP A 172 7.01 -25.13 -23.45
N ILE A 173 7.23 -23.99 -22.78
CA ILE A 173 7.67 -22.69 -23.35
C ILE A 173 6.51 -21.73 -23.63
N ILE A 174 6.42 -20.69 -22.79
CA ILE A 174 5.64 -19.48 -23.06
C ILE A 174 6.52 -18.57 -23.93
N PRO A 175 6.16 -18.27 -25.20
CA PRO A 175 6.79 -17.18 -25.91
C PRO A 175 6.39 -15.86 -25.23
N SER A 176 7.39 -15.15 -24.70
CA SER A 176 7.18 -13.79 -24.20
C SER A 176 6.88 -12.86 -25.36
N THR A 177 5.93 -11.95 -25.20
CA THR A 177 5.68 -10.87 -26.16
C THR A 177 6.77 -9.79 -26.11
N LEU A 178 7.68 -9.83 -25.12
CA LEU A 178 8.83 -8.92 -24.96
C LEU A 178 10.10 -9.70 -24.53
N PRO A 179 11.27 -9.50 -25.16
CA PRO A 179 12.43 -10.40 -25.06
C PRO A 179 13.13 -10.52 -23.68
N ASP A 180 12.70 -9.81 -22.64
CA ASP A 180 13.46 -9.62 -21.39
C ASP A 180 12.65 -9.77 -20.08
N ARG A 181 11.40 -10.28 -20.12
CA ARG A 181 10.61 -10.48 -18.89
C ARG A 181 10.20 -11.94 -18.67
N ARG A 182 10.55 -12.48 -17.50
CA ARG A 182 9.95 -13.71 -16.96
C ARG A 182 8.73 -13.32 -16.13
N LEU A 183 7.53 -13.70 -16.57
CA LEU A 183 6.30 -13.57 -15.79
C LEU A 183 6.24 -14.71 -14.77
N PHE A 184 6.55 -14.41 -13.51
CA PHE A 184 6.37 -15.35 -12.40
C PHE A 184 5.08 -14.98 -11.68
N VAL A 185 3.99 -15.71 -11.93
CA VAL A 185 2.73 -15.48 -11.22
C VAL A 185 2.87 -16.05 -9.81
N LEU A 186 2.86 -15.15 -8.81
CA LEU A 186 2.76 -15.54 -7.40
C LEU A 186 1.40 -16.22 -7.19
N LYS A 187 1.43 -17.50 -6.83
CA LYS A 187 0.21 -18.30 -6.61
C LYS A 187 -0.42 -17.97 -5.27
N GLN A 188 -1.18 -16.87 -5.22
CA GLN A 188 -2.24 -16.67 -4.22
C GLN A 188 -3.50 -17.48 -4.63
N VAL A 189 -4.69 -17.13 -4.15
CA VAL A 189 -5.89 -17.99 -4.30
C VAL A 189 -6.30 -18.19 -5.76
N GLY A 190 -6.46 -17.11 -6.55
CA GLY A 190 -6.88 -17.18 -7.95
C GLY A 190 -5.98 -18.08 -8.81
N PRO A 191 -4.67 -17.80 -8.92
CA PRO A 191 -3.76 -18.62 -9.71
C PRO A 191 -3.60 -20.05 -9.18
N ALA A 192 -3.71 -20.27 -7.87
CA ALA A 192 -3.68 -21.62 -7.29
C ALA A 192 -4.88 -22.45 -7.78
N LEU A 193 -6.10 -21.91 -7.66
CA LEU A 193 -7.32 -22.55 -8.13
C LEU A 193 -7.30 -22.76 -9.65
N ALA A 194 -6.81 -21.78 -10.43
CA ALA A 194 -6.66 -21.88 -11.89
C ALA A 194 -5.76 -23.07 -12.29
N CYS A 195 -4.67 -23.27 -11.54
CA CYS A 195 -3.76 -24.41 -11.70
C CYS A 195 -4.31 -25.74 -11.18
N GLY A 196 -5.54 -25.79 -10.65
CA GLY A 196 -6.13 -26.99 -10.05
C GLY A 196 -5.61 -27.33 -8.65
N CYS A 197 -4.91 -26.40 -7.99
CA CYS A 197 -4.54 -26.54 -6.58
C CYS A 197 -5.74 -26.20 -5.68
N THR A 198 -5.70 -26.69 -4.45
CA THR A 198 -6.59 -26.30 -3.35
C THR A 198 -5.81 -25.44 -2.35
N VAL A 199 -6.52 -24.65 -1.54
CA VAL A 199 -5.90 -23.68 -0.64
C VAL A 199 -6.47 -23.76 0.78
N VAL A 200 -5.59 -23.50 1.74
CA VAL A 200 -5.92 -23.15 3.12
C VAL A 200 -5.40 -21.74 3.35
N VAL A 201 -6.30 -20.80 3.60
CA VAL A 201 -6.00 -19.38 3.74
C VAL A 201 -6.05 -19.02 5.22
N LYS A 202 -5.00 -18.35 5.71
CA LYS A 202 -5.00 -17.70 7.02
C LYS A 202 -4.93 -16.18 6.84
N PRO A 203 -6.05 -15.44 6.98
CA PRO A 203 -6.03 -13.99 6.94
C PRO A 203 -5.37 -13.41 8.21
N SER A 204 -5.12 -12.10 8.20
CA SER A 204 -4.73 -11.37 9.41
C SER A 204 -5.84 -11.49 10.47
N GLU A 205 -5.45 -11.63 11.74
CA GLU A 205 -6.37 -11.55 12.88
C GLU A 205 -7.02 -10.17 13.05
N LEU A 206 -6.43 -9.14 12.45
CA LEU A 206 -6.95 -7.77 12.47
C LEU A 206 -8.05 -7.54 11.42
N THR A 207 -7.99 -8.25 10.29
CA THR A 207 -8.87 -8.03 9.13
C THR A 207 -9.36 -9.35 8.48
N PRO A 208 -10.08 -10.23 9.21
CA PRO A 208 -10.49 -11.52 8.68
C PRO A 208 -11.82 -11.50 7.90
N LEU A 209 -12.67 -10.50 8.10
CA LEU A 209 -14.08 -10.50 7.67
C LEU A 209 -14.22 -10.45 6.15
N THR A 210 -13.42 -9.62 5.48
CA THR A 210 -13.43 -9.54 4.01
C THR A 210 -13.01 -10.86 3.37
N ALA A 211 -12.04 -11.57 3.95
CA ALA A 211 -11.61 -12.88 3.45
C ALA A 211 -12.71 -13.94 3.59
N LEU A 212 -13.51 -13.86 4.66
CA LEU A 212 -14.65 -14.76 4.86
C LEU A 212 -15.78 -14.47 3.85
N ALA A 213 -16.10 -13.19 3.62
CA ALA A 213 -17.09 -12.80 2.62
C ALA A 213 -16.65 -13.27 1.22
N ALA A 214 -15.39 -13.08 0.85
CA ALA A 214 -14.85 -13.58 -0.41
C ALA A 214 -14.92 -15.12 -0.52
N ALA A 215 -14.73 -15.83 0.59
CA ALA A 215 -14.84 -17.30 0.65
C ALA A 215 -16.30 -17.78 0.49
N GLU A 216 -17.27 -17.08 1.08
CA GLU A 216 -18.70 -17.32 0.82
C GLU A 216 -19.02 -17.18 -0.67
N LEU A 217 -18.57 -16.09 -1.31
CA LEU A 217 -18.77 -15.87 -2.74
C LEU A 217 -18.10 -16.96 -3.59
N SER A 218 -16.99 -17.54 -3.12
CA SER A 218 -16.33 -18.65 -3.80
C SER A 218 -17.20 -19.92 -3.83
N LEU A 219 -17.92 -20.21 -2.74
CA LEU A 219 -18.88 -21.32 -2.68
C LEU A 219 -20.05 -21.08 -3.63
N GLN A 220 -20.60 -19.86 -3.63
CA GLN A 220 -21.69 -19.46 -4.53
C GLN A 220 -21.28 -19.51 -6.01
N ALA A 221 -19.98 -19.27 -6.30
CA ALA A 221 -19.39 -19.42 -7.63
C ALA A 221 -19.28 -20.89 -8.08
N GLY A 222 -19.55 -21.87 -7.20
CA GLY A 222 -19.47 -23.29 -7.49
C GLY A 222 -18.06 -23.85 -7.35
N ILE A 223 -17.15 -23.15 -6.66
CA ILE A 223 -15.87 -23.74 -6.25
C ILE A 223 -16.17 -24.85 -5.22
N PRO A 224 -15.67 -26.09 -5.41
CA PRO A 224 -16.07 -27.20 -4.57
C PRO A 224 -15.71 -27.01 -3.09
N PRO A 225 -16.54 -27.53 -2.16
CA PRO A 225 -16.20 -27.62 -0.75
C PRO A 225 -14.79 -28.21 -0.55
N GLY A 226 -13.98 -27.53 0.26
CA GLY A 226 -12.60 -27.93 0.53
C GLY A 226 -11.57 -27.45 -0.49
N ALA A 227 -11.96 -26.94 -1.67
CA ALA A 227 -10.99 -26.33 -2.59
C ALA A 227 -10.47 -24.98 -2.06
N VAL A 228 -11.32 -24.24 -1.34
CA VAL A 228 -10.96 -23.07 -0.55
C VAL A 228 -11.37 -23.34 0.91
N ASN A 229 -10.42 -23.21 1.82
CA ASN A 229 -10.65 -23.26 3.26
C ASN A 229 -10.05 -22.00 3.89
N VAL A 230 -10.69 -21.46 4.91
CA VAL A 230 -10.25 -20.27 5.64
C VAL A 230 -10.21 -20.59 7.13
N VAL A 231 -9.00 -20.57 7.70
CA VAL A 231 -8.76 -20.73 9.14
C VAL A 231 -8.17 -19.44 9.69
N MET A 232 -8.65 -18.97 10.82
CA MET A 232 -8.16 -17.73 11.45
C MET A 232 -7.92 -17.95 12.93
N GLY A 233 -7.11 -17.11 13.54
CA GLY A 233 -6.76 -17.26 14.95
C GLY A 233 -5.26 -17.23 15.16
N ASN A 234 -4.76 -18.14 15.98
CA ASN A 234 -3.39 -18.13 16.45
C ASN A 234 -2.40 -18.38 15.28
N ALA A 235 -1.73 -17.31 14.85
CA ALA A 235 -0.82 -17.34 13.71
C ALA A 235 0.32 -18.37 13.87
N SER A 236 0.86 -18.53 15.08
CA SER A 236 1.93 -19.51 15.34
C SER A 236 1.40 -20.93 15.21
N ALA A 237 0.32 -21.26 15.93
CA ALA A 237 -0.23 -22.62 15.93
C ALA A 237 -0.71 -23.07 14.53
N ILE A 238 -1.33 -22.16 13.77
CA ILE A 238 -1.75 -22.41 12.39
C ILE A 238 -0.51 -22.56 11.49
N GLY A 239 0.47 -21.66 11.61
CA GLY A 239 1.72 -21.71 10.84
C GLY A 239 2.50 -23.01 11.08
N ASP A 240 2.63 -23.43 12.33
CA ASP A 240 3.33 -24.65 12.73
C ASP A 240 2.64 -25.90 12.13
N ALA A 241 1.29 -25.95 12.16
CA ALA A 241 0.52 -27.03 11.54
C ALA A 241 0.71 -27.09 10.01
N LEU A 242 0.67 -25.94 9.33
CA LEU A 242 0.91 -25.84 7.88
C LEU A 242 2.34 -26.28 7.50
N LEU A 243 3.34 -25.94 8.33
CA LEU A 243 4.73 -26.30 8.09
C LEU A 243 5.01 -27.79 8.37
N ALA A 244 4.42 -28.34 9.43
CA ALA A 244 4.61 -29.73 9.83
C ALA A 244 3.95 -30.73 8.87
N SER A 245 2.78 -30.39 8.30
CA SER A 245 2.02 -31.34 7.47
C SER A 245 2.72 -31.63 6.13
N PRO A 246 3.01 -32.90 5.77
CA PRO A 246 3.59 -33.26 4.47
C PRO A 246 2.63 -33.05 3.30
N GLU A 247 1.32 -32.88 3.55
CA GLU A 247 0.32 -32.66 2.51
C GLU A 247 0.39 -31.24 1.92
N VAL A 248 0.85 -30.27 2.72
CA VAL A 248 1.08 -28.91 2.26
C VAL A 248 2.37 -28.87 1.43
N ARG A 249 2.25 -28.63 0.13
CA ARG A 249 3.39 -28.65 -0.82
C ARG A 249 3.96 -27.27 -1.16
N LYS A 250 3.20 -26.22 -0.90
CA LYS A 250 3.59 -24.84 -1.17
C LYS A 250 3.05 -23.90 -0.10
N ILE A 251 3.90 -22.99 0.37
CA ILE A 251 3.51 -21.84 1.18
C ILE A 251 3.66 -20.58 0.33
N THR A 252 2.66 -19.70 0.42
CA THR A 252 2.75 -18.32 -0.07
C THR A 252 2.50 -17.41 1.12
N PHE A 253 3.35 -16.43 1.34
CA PHE A 253 3.23 -15.54 2.48
C PHE A 253 3.53 -14.11 2.08
N THR A 254 2.67 -13.20 2.53
CA THR A 254 2.85 -11.77 2.43
C THR A 254 2.85 -11.19 3.84
N GLY A 255 3.91 -10.49 4.23
CA GLY A 255 4.01 -9.92 5.58
C GLY A 255 5.42 -9.52 5.97
N SER A 256 5.74 -9.58 7.28
CA SER A 256 7.03 -9.11 7.76
C SER A 256 8.19 -10.03 7.36
N THR A 257 9.35 -9.43 7.09
CA THR A 257 10.58 -10.16 6.77
C THR A 257 10.99 -11.13 7.89
N ALA A 258 10.73 -10.77 9.15
CA ALA A 258 11.00 -11.61 10.30
C ALA A 258 10.18 -12.92 10.28
N VAL A 259 8.88 -12.83 9.97
CA VAL A 259 8.02 -14.02 9.85
C VAL A 259 8.36 -14.82 8.60
N GLY A 260 8.64 -14.15 7.47
CA GLY A 260 9.08 -14.80 6.23
C GLY A 260 10.31 -15.69 6.43
N LYS A 261 11.32 -15.21 7.19
CA LYS A 261 12.50 -16.00 7.56
C LYS A 261 12.14 -17.27 8.36
N LYS A 262 11.22 -17.16 9.33
CA LYS A 262 10.75 -18.32 10.12
C LYS A 262 10.03 -19.34 9.24
N LEU A 263 9.13 -18.88 8.37
CA LEU A 263 8.40 -19.75 7.44
C LEU A 263 9.33 -20.45 6.45
N MET A 264 10.33 -19.74 5.93
CA MET A 264 11.34 -20.31 5.03
C MET A 264 12.16 -21.40 5.72
N ALA A 265 12.61 -21.15 6.96
CA ALA A 265 13.33 -22.14 7.75
C ALA A 265 12.48 -23.39 8.02
N GLY A 266 11.22 -23.21 8.44
CA GLY A 266 10.31 -24.32 8.67
C GLY A 266 9.98 -25.12 7.40
N ALA A 267 9.83 -24.44 6.26
CA ALA A 267 9.51 -25.07 4.97
C ALA A 267 10.63 -26.03 4.49
N ALA A 268 11.87 -25.79 4.92
CA ALA A 268 13.00 -26.67 4.60
C ALA A 268 12.82 -28.10 5.13
N GLY A 269 12.14 -28.27 6.27
CA GLY A 269 11.95 -29.59 6.90
C GLY A 269 11.18 -30.60 6.03
N THR A 270 10.39 -30.12 5.08
CA THR A 270 9.63 -30.96 4.12
C THR A 270 9.85 -30.52 2.67
N VAL A 271 10.84 -29.66 2.42
CA VAL A 271 11.22 -29.15 1.10
C VAL A 271 10.03 -28.52 0.35
N LYS A 272 9.16 -27.80 1.05
CA LYS A 272 7.99 -27.14 0.44
C LYS A 272 8.45 -25.98 -0.44
N LYS A 273 7.76 -25.76 -1.56
CA LYS A 273 7.96 -24.54 -2.35
C LYS A 273 7.51 -23.33 -1.54
N ILE A 274 8.26 -22.24 -1.57
CA ILE A 274 7.87 -21.00 -0.87
C ILE A 274 7.90 -19.79 -1.79
N SER A 275 6.94 -18.89 -1.61
CA SER A 275 6.93 -17.55 -2.19
C SER A 275 6.72 -16.55 -1.06
N LEU A 276 7.56 -15.51 -1.00
CA LEU A 276 7.61 -14.56 0.10
C LEU A 276 7.56 -13.13 -0.44
N GLU A 277 6.49 -12.41 -0.13
CA GLU A 277 6.37 -10.96 -0.36
C GLU A 277 6.56 -10.25 0.98
N LEU A 278 7.69 -9.58 1.16
CA LEU A 278 8.14 -9.12 2.47
C LEU A 278 8.19 -7.58 2.55
N GLY A 279 8.68 -7.05 3.67
CA GLY A 279 8.83 -5.61 3.85
C GLY A 279 9.88 -5.02 2.89
N GLY A 280 9.57 -3.85 2.34
CA GLY A 280 10.47 -3.05 1.51
C GLY A 280 11.04 -1.82 2.23
N ASN A 281 11.90 -1.09 1.53
CA ASN A 281 12.38 0.25 1.91
C ASN A 281 12.52 1.10 0.63
N ALA A 282 11.38 1.30 -0.04
CA ALA A 282 11.33 1.81 -1.41
C ALA A 282 11.81 3.27 -1.49
N PRO A 283 12.80 3.57 -2.36
CA PRO A 283 13.20 4.95 -2.64
C PRO A 283 12.31 5.56 -3.73
N CYS A 284 11.91 6.82 -3.54
CA CYS A 284 11.36 7.69 -4.57
C CYS A 284 12.42 8.74 -4.91
N ILE A 285 12.92 8.77 -6.15
CA ILE A 285 14.04 9.63 -6.55
C ILE A 285 13.53 10.73 -7.48
N ILE A 286 13.84 11.99 -7.16
CA ILE A 286 13.39 13.18 -7.88
C ILE A 286 14.62 13.96 -8.34
N PHE A 287 14.81 14.05 -9.66
CA PHE A 287 15.88 14.80 -10.32
C PHE A 287 15.44 16.22 -10.68
N ASP A 288 16.40 17.08 -11.02
CA ASP A 288 16.18 18.49 -11.38
C ASP A 288 15.25 18.71 -12.58
N ASP A 289 15.20 17.74 -13.49
CA ASP A 289 14.39 17.75 -14.70
C ASP A 289 13.01 17.09 -14.52
N ALA A 290 12.67 16.66 -13.29
CA ALA A 290 11.37 16.10 -12.99
C ALA A 290 10.25 17.13 -13.16
N ASP A 291 9.15 16.71 -13.79
CA ASP A 291 7.90 17.46 -13.76
C ASP A 291 7.38 17.47 -12.32
N LEU A 292 7.37 18.66 -11.71
CA LEU A 292 7.02 18.85 -10.31
C LEU A 292 5.58 18.46 -10.00
N ASP A 293 4.64 18.73 -10.91
CA ASP A 293 3.24 18.42 -10.69
C ASP A 293 3.02 16.91 -10.73
N VAL A 294 3.71 16.21 -11.63
CA VAL A 294 3.70 14.74 -11.70
C VAL A 294 4.37 14.14 -10.46
N ALA A 295 5.51 14.67 -10.03
CA ALA A 295 6.23 14.18 -8.85
C ALA A 295 5.39 14.33 -7.57
N ILE A 296 4.67 15.43 -7.41
CA ILE A 296 3.79 15.67 -6.26
C ILE A 296 2.55 14.78 -6.31
N LYS A 297 1.89 14.67 -7.47
CA LYS A 297 0.75 13.75 -7.65
C LYS A 297 1.16 12.31 -7.39
N GLY A 298 2.32 11.88 -7.88
CA GLY A 298 2.88 10.57 -7.61
C GLY A 298 3.29 10.34 -6.15
N THR A 299 3.53 11.39 -5.37
CA THR A 299 3.88 11.22 -3.95
C THR A 299 2.63 11.14 -3.06
N VAL A 300 1.63 11.99 -3.34
CA VAL A 300 0.49 12.25 -2.44
C VAL A 300 -0.83 11.69 -2.92
N SER A 301 -1.08 11.68 -4.24
CA SER A 301 -2.37 11.55 -4.95
C SER A 301 -3.61 12.04 -4.17
N GLN A 302 -4.10 13.21 -4.57
CA GLN A 302 -5.29 13.85 -4.02
C GLN A 302 -6.54 13.73 -4.92
N ASP A 303 -6.39 13.14 -6.11
CA ASP A 303 -7.47 13.13 -7.09
C ASP A 303 -8.09 11.75 -7.25
N LEU A 304 -8.99 11.43 -6.33
CA LEU A 304 -9.83 10.24 -6.42
C LEU A 304 -10.85 10.33 -7.56
N SER A 305 -11.05 11.49 -8.22
CA SER A 305 -12.12 11.68 -9.23
C SER A 305 -11.85 10.94 -10.55
N LYS A 306 -10.59 10.57 -10.80
CA LYS A 306 -10.21 9.73 -11.94
C LYS A 306 -10.00 8.32 -11.44
N GLN A 307 -10.86 7.41 -11.88
CA GLN A 307 -10.91 5.99 -11.52
C GLN A 307 -9.55 5.23 -11.64
N ASN A 308 -8.56 5.83 -12.33
CA ASN A 308 -7.25 5.23 -12.61
C ASN A 308 -6.06 6.00 -11.97
N ASP A 309 -6.27 7.11 -11.24
CA ASP A 309 -5.19 7.93 -10.64
C ASP A 309 -4.92 7.60 -9.15
N CYS A 310 -5.72 6.72 -8.54
CA CYS A 310 -5.48 6.23 -7.17
C CYS A 310 -4.21 5.37 -7.06
N ASP A 311 -3.68 4.88 -8.18
CA ASP A 311 -2.54 3.96 -8.23
C ASP A 311 -1.18 4.66 -8.15
N LEU A 312 -1.15 5.99 -8.29
CA LEU A 312 0.10 6.74 -8.41
C LEU A 312 0.64 7.27 -7.07
N ALA A 313 -0.14 7.32 -5.98
CA ALA A 313 0.37 7.77 -4.67
C ALA A 313 1.31 6.75 -4.02
N THR A 314 2.60 7.08 -3.98
CA THR A 314 3.60 6.20 -3.40
C THR A 314 3.73 6.30 -1.89
N LYS A 315 3.40 7.44 -1.23
CA LYS A 315 3.63 7.59 0.22
C LYS A 315 2.36 7.47 1.07
N PHE A 316 1.29 8.18 0.70
CA PHE A 316 0.15 8.39 1.59
C PHE A 316 -1.04 7.46 1.34
N ARG A 317 -1.06 6.72 0.23
CA ARG A 317 -2.07 5.69 -0.03
C ARG A 317 -2.11 4.65 1.09
N ASN A 318 -3.32 4.21 1.48
CA ASN A 318 -3.57 3.30 2.60
C ASN A 318 -2.84 3.72 3.90
N SER A 319 -2.73 5.02 4.13
CA SER A 319 -1.98 5.57 5.26
C SER A 319 -0.52 5.15 5.33
N GLY A 320 0.11 4.90 4.19
CA GLY A 320 1.49 4.40 4.11
C GLY A 320 1.65 2.92 4.48
N GLN A 321 0.55 2.21 4.74
CA GLN A 321 0.54 0.81 5.17
C GLN A 321 0.54 -0.16 3.97
N THR A 322 1.43 0.08 3.00
CA THR A 322 1.66 -0.84 1.87
C THR A 322 3.13 -1.19 1.75
N CYS A 323 3.44 -2.40 1.30
CA CYS A 323 4.83 -2.86 1.15
C CYS A 323 5.62 -2.09 0.09
N VAL A 324 4.93 -1.49 -0.89
CA VAL A 324 5.50 -0.71 -1.98
C VAL A 324 5.58 0.79 -1.65
N CYS A 325 5.10 1.22 -0.49
CA CYS A 325 5.11 2.63 -0.14
C CYS A 325 6.54 3.19 -0.10
N ALA A 326 6.71 4.38 -0.67
CA ALA A 326 7.96 5.12 -0.61
C ALA A 326 8.32 5.39 0.85
N ASN A 327 9.40 4.78 1.33
CA ASN A 327 9.87 5.02 2.69
C ASN A 327 10.86 6.20 2.72
N ARG A 328 11.61 6.36 1.63
CA ARG A 328 12.64 7.40 1.46
C ARG A 328 12.35 8.22 0.21
N ILE A 329 12.22 9.54 0.34
CA ILE A 329 12.10 10.45 -0.80
C ILE A 329 13.42 11.20 -0.96
N ILE A 330 14.15 10.87 -2.02
CA ILE A 330 15.47 11.35 -2.33
C ILE A 330 15.32 12.42 -3.41
N VAL A 331 15.57 13.68 -3.06
CA VAL A 331 15.38 14.80 -3.96
C VAL A 331 16.74 15.44 -4.25
N GLN A 332 17.05 15.64 -5.52
CA GLN A 332 18.24 16.36 -5.94
C GLN A 332 18.23 17.78 -5.35
N GLU A 333 19.38 18.28 -4.91
CA GLU A 333 19.44 19.61 -4.28
C GLU A 333 19.06 20.74 -5.26
N GLY A 334 19.28 20.54 -6.57
CA GLY A 334 19.15 21.57 -7.60
C GLY A 334 20.50 22.11 -8.05
N ILE A 335 20.78 22.09 -9.35
CA ILE A 335 21.78 22.99 -9.95
C ILE A 335 21.12 24.36 -10.17
N SER A 336 21.66 25.38 -9.51
CA SER A 336 21.30 26.79 -9.73
C SER A 336 21.61 27.21 -11.17
N HIS A 337 20.61 27.26 -12.05
CA HIS A 337 20.67 28.09 -13.25
C HIS A 337 20.18 29.51 -12.95
N THR A 338 20.85 30.19 -12.03
CA THR A 338 20.88 31.65 -11.97
C THR A 338 22.34 32.07 -11.93
N ASP A 339 22.94 32.11 -13.12
CA ASP A 339 24.02 33.02 -13.56
C ASP A 339 24.67 32.48 -14.86
N MET A 340 23.86 32.14 -15.87
CA MET A 340 24.33 32.08 -17.25
C MET A 340 23.29 32.76 -18.15
N GLY A 341 23.33 34.09 -18.15
CA GLY A 341 22.90 34.83 -19.33
C GLY A 341 23.88 34.50 -20.46
N ILE A 342 23.53 33.56 -21.32
CA ILE A 342 24.18 33.43 -22.62
C ILE A 342 23.49 34.49 -23.51
N GLU A 343 24.09 35.67 -23.58
CA GLU A 343 23.70 36.64 -24.60
C GLU A 343 24.39 36.23 -25.91
N LEU A 344 23.64 35.57 -26.79
CA LEU A 344 24.05 35.23 -28.15
C LEU A 344 23.94 36.49 -29.01
N VAL A 345 25.02 37.28 -29.09
CA VAL A 345 25.09 38.38 -30.05
C VAL A 345 25.62 37.84 -31.38
N VAL A 346 24.71 37.63 -32.34
CA VAL A 346 25.07 37.34 -33.74
C VAL A 346 25.45 38.66 -34.41
N THR A 347 26.74 38.91 -34.63
CA THR A 347 27.17 39.99 -35.53
C THR A 347 27.53 39.39 -36.89
N GLY A 348 26.69 39.65 -37.90
CA GLY A 348 27.02 39.41 -39.30
C GLY A 348 27.61 40.69 -39.90
N SER A 349 28.82 40.62 -40.45
CA SER A 349 29.32 41.67 -41.34
C SER A 349 29.50 41.09 -42.74
N VAL A 350 28.83 41.70 -43.71
CA VAL A 350 29.00 41.42 -45.14
C VAL A 350 30.22 42.21 -45.61
N CYS A 351 31.26 41.52 -46.06
CA CYS A 351 32.36 42.13 -46.81
C CYS A 351 32.23 41.85 -48.31
N ASN A 352 32.72 42.82 -49.07
CA ASN A 352 32.18 43.25 -50.35
C ASN A 352 32.50 42.34 -51.56
N ALA A 353 31.68 42.48 -52.60
CA ALA A 353 31.71 41.79 -53.87
C ALA A 353 33.04 41.93 -54.63
N LYS A 354 33.67 40.80 -54.94
CA LYS A 354 34.43 40.55 -56.19
C LYS A 354 34.72 39.05 -56.27
N ARG A 355 34.14 38.39 -57.29
CA ARG A 355 34.23 36.95 -57.64
C ARG A 355 33.23 36.00 -56.96
N GLY A 356 31.93 36.27 -57.11
CA GLY A 356 30.91 35.27 -57.49
C GLY A 356 30.73 33.96 -56.70
N ILE A 357 31.27 33.79 -55.49
CA ILE A 357 31.03 32.62 -54.63
C ILE A 357 30.82 33.12 -53.19
N ILE A 358 29.69 32.75 -52.59
CA ILE A 358 29.31 33.10 -51.21
C ILE A 358 29.67 31.89 -50.34
N ASP A 359 30.73 32.00 -49.54
CA ASP A 359 31.00 31.07 -48.44
C ASP A 359 30.90 31.84 -47.11
N MET A 360 29.95 31.44 -46.28
CA MET A 360 29.66 32.02 -44.98
C MET A 360 30.44 31.23 -43.91
N VAL A 361 31.53 31.82 -43.41
CA VAL A 361 32.31 31.22 -42.29
C VAL A 361 31.79 31.82 -40.98
N MET A 362 31.14 31.00 -40.15
CA MET A 362 30.82 31.36 -38.76
C MET A 362 31.95 30.89 -37.84
N GLU A 363 32.66 31.81 -37.21
CA GLU A 363 33.59 31.51 -36.12
C GLU A 363 32.91 31.76 -34.77
N PHE A 364 32.86 30.73 -33.93
CA PHE A 364 32.38 30.83 -32.54
C PHE A 364 33.56 31.18 -31.64
N LYS A 365 33.51 32.36 -31.01
CA LYS A 365 34.54 32.78 -30.05
C LYS A 365 33.91 33.10 -28.69
N VAL A 366 34.22 32.29 -27.68
CA VAL A 366 33.83 32.54 -26.29
C VAL A 366 34.71 33.66 -25.73
N LEU A 367 34.12 34.81 -25.44
CA LEU A 367 34.83 35.99 -24.92
C LEU A 367 34.43 36.26 -23.46
N LYS A 368 35.26 35.75 -22.52
CA LYS A 368 35.41 36.11 -21.09
C LYS A 368 34.19 36.09 -20.15
N GLU A 369 34.40 35.49 -18.98
CA GLU A 369 33.53 35.52 -17.80
C GLU A 369 33.53 36.90 -17.11
N HIS A 370 32.36 37.40 -16.72
CA HIS A 370 32.21 38.54 -15.81
C HIS A 370 31.56 38.11 -14.48
N LYS A 371 32.25 38.34 -13.36
CA LYS A 371 31.64 38.37 -12.01
C LYS A 371 30.90 39.69 -11.83
N ILE A 372 29.60 39.65 -11.60
CA ILE A 372 28.85 40.81 -11.11
C ILE A 372 28.87 40.74 -9.58
N MET A 373 29.55 41.69 -8.95
CA MET A 373 29.45 41.94 -7.51
C MET A 373 28.41 43.02 -7.26
N ASP A 374 27.33 42.68 -6.56
CA ASP A 374 26.42 43.68 -6.00
C ASP A 374 26.86 44.08 -4.58
N LYS A 375 27.22 45.36 -4.42
CA LYS A 375 27.57 46.01 -3.16
C LYS A 375 26.36 46.85 -2.74
N ASN A 376 25.41 46.26 -2.03
CA ASN A 376 24.52 46.86 -1.02
C ASN A 376 23.16 46.15 -0.98
N GLU A 377 23.08 44.98 -0.35
CA GLU A 377 21.95 44.60 0.52
C GLU A 377 22.24 43.25 1.19
N LYS A 378 22.21 43.23 2.52
CA LYS A 378 22.21 41.99 3.32
C LYS A 378 20.86 41.28 3.17
N LYS A 379 20.58 40.71 2.01
CA LYS A 379 19.59 39.63 1.84
C LYS A 379 20.19 38.62 0.88
N LYS A 380 20.77 37.54 1.44
CA LYS A 380 21.10 36.34 0.67
C LYS A 380 19.81 35.88 -0.02
N LYS A 381 19.64 36.14 -1.31
CA LYS A 381 18.62 35.45 -2.14
C LYS A 381 18.98 33.96 -2.07
N LYS A 382 18.27 33.20 -1.24
CA LYS A 382 18.38 31.73 -1.21
C LYS A 382 18.00 31.25 -2.60
N ILE A 383 18.92 30.61 -3.30
CA ILE A 383 18.64 30.02 -4.60
C ILE A 383 17.71 28.83 -4.36
N ILE A 384 16.53 28.85 -4.97
CA ILE A 384 15.48 27.84 -4.76
C ILE A 384 15.71 26.71 -5.78
N GLY A 385 16.36 25.64 -5.32
CA GLY A 385 16.55 24.40 -6.09
C GLY A 385 15.27 23.55 -6.19
N ILE A 386 15.32 22.43 -6.93
CA ILE A 386 14.17 21.52 -7.04
C ILE A 386 13.75 20.98 -5.66
N TYR A 387 14.72 20.77 -4.74
CA TYR A 387 14.48 20.41 -3.35
C TYR A 387 13.47 21.34 -2.67
N ASP A 388 13.77 22.64 -2.62
CA ASP A 388 12.92 23.62 -1.93
C ASP A 388 11.52 23.71 -2.57
N LYS A 389 11.44 23.61 -3.90
CA LYS A 389 10.16 23.61 -4.65
C LYS A 389 9.32 22.38 -4.31
N PHE A 390 9.93 21.21 -4.34
CA PHE A 390 9.27 19.95 -4.03
C PHE A 390 8.84 19.87 -2.57
N ALA A 391 9.72 20.20 -1.62
CA ALA A 391 9.40 20.18 -0.21
C ALA A 391 8.22 21.13 0.12
N SER A 392 8.22 22.34 -0.44
CA SER A 392 7.13 23.29 -0.25
C SER A 392 5.81 22.79 -0.85
N ALA A 393 5.84 22.28 -2.09
CA ALA A 393 4.66 21.76 -2.76
C ALA A 393 4.10 20.52 -2.04
N LEU A 394 4.97 19.65 -1.55
CA LEU A 394 4.61 18.45 -0.80
C LEU A 394 3.95 18.82 0.53
N SER A 395 4.53 19.76 1.28
CA SER A 395 3.94 20.28 2.51
C SER A 395 2.54 20.85 2.28
N ASN A 396 2.39 21.68 1.24
CA ASN A 396 1.10 22.27 0.89
C ASN A 396 0.06 21.20 0.48
N ALA A 397 0.48 20.13 -0.18
CA ALA A 397 -0.41 19.02 -0.51
C ALA A 397 -0.81 18.28 0.76
N VAL A 398 0.15 17.86 1.58
CA VAL A 398 -0.09 17.12 2.83
C VAL A 398 -1.02 17.86 3.78
N GLN A 399 -0.86 19.18 3.95
CA GLN A 399 -1.72 20.00 4.80
C GLN A 399 -3.19 20.05 4.37
N LYS A 400 -3.49 19.74 3.10
CA LYS A 400 -4.85 19.70 2.57
C LYS A 400 -5.53 18.34 2.72
N MET A 401 -4.81 17.32 3.15
CA MET A 401 -5.38 15.98 3.28
C MET A 401 -6.28 15.90 4.50
N GLN A 402 -7.52 15.44 4.28
CA GLN A 402 -8.46 15.21 5.36
C GLN A 402 -8.23 13.82 5.94
N VAL A 403 -8.00 13.77 7.25
CA VAL A 403 -7.89 12.54 8.04
C VAL A 403 -9.20 12.33 8.79
N GLY A 404 -9.68 11.09 8.87
CA GLY A 404 -10.89 10.76 9.61
C GLY A 404 -11.34 9.32 9.42
N ASP A 405 -12.57 9.02 9.86
CA ASP A 405 -13.22 7.74 9.57
C ASP A 405 -13.43 7.61 8.05
N GLY A 406 -13.00 6.47 7.50
CA GLY A 406 -13.03 6.17 6.07
C GLY A 406 -14.43 6.13 5.44
N PHE A 407 -15.51 6.18 6.23
CA PHE A 407 -16.88 6.35 5.72
C PHE A 407 -17.25 7.79 5.37
N HIS A 408 -16.55 8.80 5.89
CA HIS A 408 -16.90 10.19 5.60
C HIS A 408 -16.42 10.64 4.21
N GLU A 409 -17.31 11.35 3.51
CA GLU A 409 -16.98 11.98 2.23
C GLU A 409 -15.84 13.00 2.39
N GLY A 410 -14.86 12.95 1.48
CA GLY A 410 -13.70 13.84 1.49
C GLY A 410 -12.49 13.32 2.27
N VAL A 411 -12.65 12.30 3.13
CA VAL A 411 -11.53 11.67 3.85
C VAL A 411 -10.60 10.97 2.85
N LEU A 412 -9.33 11.38 2.87
CA LEU A 412 -8.26 10.81 2.04
C LEU A 412 -7.34 9.88 2.84
N GLN A 413 -7.38 9.98 4.16
CA GLN A 413 -6.48 9.26 5.06
C GLN A 413 -7.28 8.65 6.20
N GLY A 414 -7.25 7.32 6.30
CA GLY A 414 -7.83 6.58 7.41
C GLY A 414 -6.85 6.39 8.57
N PRO A 415 -7.30 5.86 9.72
CA PRO A 415 -6.44 5.56 10.85
C PRO A 415 -5.40 4.46 10.54
N LEU A 416 -4.34 4.41 11.33
CA LEU A 416 -3.47 3.23 11.37
C LEU A 416 -4.20 2.01 11.97
N ILE A 417 -3.78 0.81 11.58
CA ILE A 417 -4.52 -0.42 11.91
C ILE A 417 -4.62 -0.74 13.41
N ASN A 418 -3.63 -0.31 14.20
CA ASN A 418 -3.61 -0.50 15.65
C ASN A 418 -2.59 0.42 16.34
N GLU A 419 -2.68 0.47 17.67
CA GLU A 419 -1.80 1.23 18.56
C GLU A 419 -0.30 0.91 18.36
N ALA A 420 0.06 -0.36 18.11
CA ALA A 420 1.46 -0.73 17.89
C ALA A 420 2.02 -0.13 16.59
N ALA A 421 1.18 0.06 15.56
CA ALA A 421 1.58 0.75 14.34
C ALA A 421 1.80 2.25 14.62
N VAL A 422 0.94 2.88 15.42
CA VAL A 422 1.10 4.28 15.84
C VAL A 422 2.43 4.47 16.57
N GLN A 423 2.67 3.69 17.63
CA GLN A 423 3.90 3.75 18.44
C GLN A 423 5.16 3.52 17.61
N LYS A 424 5.09 2.64 16.61
CA LYS A 424 6.21 2.40 15.71
C LYS A 424 6.53 3.65 14.88
N VAL A 425 5.51 4.33 14.38
CA VAL A 425 5.71 5.52 13.56
C VAL A 425 6.19 6.71 14.41
N GLU A 426 5.68 6.85 15.64
CA GLU A 426 6.20 7.80 16.64
C GLU A 426 7.69 7.56 16.92
N SER A 427 8.09 6.30 17.12
CA SER A 427 9.50 5.97 17.38
C SER A 427 10.44 6.38 16.24
N PHE A 428 9.97 6.32 14.99
CA PHE A 428 10.75 6.78 13.84
C PHE A 428 10.88 8.30 13.79
N LEU A 429 9.86 9.04 14.25
CA LEU A 429 9.94 10.49 14.37
C LEU A 429 10.86 10.94 15.48
N ASP A 430 10.75 10.30 16.64
CA ASP A 430 11.62 10.61 17.78
C ASP A 430 13.09 10.35 17.41
N ASP A 431 13.37 9.23 16.72
CA ASP A 431 14.70 8.94 16.21
C ASP A 431 15.18 10.02 15.22
N ALA A 432 14.37 10.36 14.22
CA ALA A 432 14.75 11.34 13.22
C ALA A 432 15.02 12.73 13.84
N THR A 433 14.11 13.20 14.70
CA THR A 433 14.24 14.51 15.37
C THR A 433 15.40 14.55 16.35
N SER A 434 15.69 13.45 17.06
CA SER A 434 16.85 13.37 17.97
C SER A 434 18.19 13.48 17.24
N LYS A 435 18.24 13.09 15.96
CA LYS A 435 19.44 13.10 15.11
C LYS A 435 19.63 14.39 14.31
N GLN A 436 19.03 15.51 14.74
CA GLN A 436 19.09 16.82 14.08
C GLN A 436 18.44 16.87 12.69
N ALA A 437 17.47 15.99 12.40
CA ALA A 437 16.56 16.21 11.28
C ALA A 437 15.66 17.43 11.58
N ALA A 438 15.47 18.33 10.62
CA ALA A 438 14.58 19.48 10.78
C ALA A 438 13.13 19.02 10.61
N LYS A 439 12.25 19.35 11.56
CA LYS A 439 10.81 19.17 11.40
C LYS A 439 10.29 20.24 10.42
N VAL A 440 9.75 19.83 9.29
CA VAL A 440 9.12 20.73 8.32
C VAL A 440 7.63 20.71 8.61
N ASP A 441 7.19 21.63 9.49
CA ASP A 441 5.80 21.95 9.86
C ASP A 441 4.79 20.80 10.01
N SER A 442 4.24 20.68 11.23
CA SER A 442 2.97 19.99 11.50
C SER A 442 1.82 21.02 11.50
N PRO A 443 0.62 20.72 10.94
CA PRO A 443 -0.53 21.61 11.07
C PRO A 443 -0.86 21.84 12.57
N PRO A 444 -1.32 23.03 12.97
CA PRO A 444 -1.82 23.26 14.32
C PRO A 444 -3.17 22.55 14.50
N THR A 445 -3.32 21.71 15.54
CA THR A 445 -4.61 21.11 15.89
C THR A 445 -4.98 21.26 17.36
N SER A 446 -6.29 21.43 17.58
CA SER A 446 -6.98 21.38 18.85
C SER A 446 -7.23 19.93 19.28
N HIS A 447 -6.30 19.31 20.00
CA HIS A 447 -6.45 17.94 20.52
C HIS A 447 -7.74 17.72 21.33
N ASN A 448 -8.41 16.56 21.13
CA ASN A 448 -9.47 16.02 22.00
C ASN A 448 -9.10 14.56 22.41
N PRO A 449 -8.79 14.27 23.68
CA PRO A 449 -8.28 12.96 24.12
C PRO A 449 -9.34 11.82 24.19
N LEU A 450 -10.49 11.97 23.52
CA LEU A 450 -11.63 11.05 23.61
C LEU A 450 -12.00 10.37 22.28
N ILE A 451 -11.28 10.63 21.19
CA ILE A 451 -11.52 9.99 19.88
C ILE A 451 -10.26 9.18 19.52
N PRO A 452 -10.28 7.84 19.58
CA PRO A 452 -9.23 7.01 19.01
C PRO A 452 -9.21 7.19 17.49
N GLY A 453 -8.07 7.51 16.87
CA GLY A 453 -7.93 7.50 15.40
C GLY A 453 -7.94 8.87 14.68
N GLU A 454 -7.96 10.01 15.40
CA GLU A 454 -7.62 11.30 14.78
C GLU A 454 -6.11 11.41 14.59
N ASP A 455 -5.67 10.98 13.41
CA ASP A 455 -4.27 10.75 13.15
C ASP A 455 -3.58 12.00 12.45
N ASN A 456 -2.49 12.61 12.96
CA ASN A 456 -1.80 13.76 12.30
C ASN A 456 -0.69 13.41 11.27
N ILE A 457 -0.73 13.99 10.07
CA ILE A 457 0.34 13.83 9.07
C ILE A 457 1.53 14.78 9.39
N SER A 458 2.77 14.28 9.32
CA SER A 458 4.00 15.06 9.56
C SER A 458 5.07 14.83 8.48
N LEU A 459 5.93 15.83 8.25
CA LEU A 459 7.08 15.78 7.33
C LEU A 459 8.38 16.03 8.10
N VAL A 460 9.42 15.23 7.85
CA VAL A 460 10.74 15.41 8.47
C VAL A 460 11.84 15.47 7.39
N GLU A 461 12.77 16.41 7.56
CA GLU A 461 13.93 16.60 6.68
C GLU A 461 15.18 16.07 7.37
N ALA A 462 15.78 15.00 6.83
CA ALA A 462 17.02 14.45 7.33
C ALA A 462 18.23 15.13 6.67
N VAL A 463 19.16 15.61 7.50
CA VAL A 463 20.28 16.45 7.05
C VAL A 463 21.51 15.63 6.59
N ASN A 464 21.57 14.30 6.83
CA ASN A 464 22.72 13.43 6.46
C ASN A 464 22.33 11.97 6.16
N GLU A 465 23.16 11.26 5.37
CA GLU A 465 23.03 9.83 5.01
C GLU A 465 23.17 8.86 6.20
N ASP A 466 23.82 9.28 7.28
CA ASP A 466 23.94 8.50 8.53
C ASP A 466 22.65 8.54 9.39
N ASN A 467 21.68 9.37 9.01
CA ASN A 467 20.40 9.57 9.72
C ASN A 467 19.21 8.86 9.03
N VAL A 468 19.49 7.82 8.24
CA VAL A 468 18.55 7.23 7.28
C VAL A 468 18.17 5.81 7.67
N PHE A 469 16.90 5.58 7.98
CA PHE A 469 16.31 4.24 8.14
C PHE A 469 15.57 3.79 6.88
#